data_AF-A0A5J9V7E8-F1
#
_entry.id   AF-A0A5J9V7E8-F1
#
_cell.length_a   1.000
_cell.length_b   1.000
_cell.length_c   1.000
_cell.angle_alpha   90.00
_cell.angle_beta   90.00
_cell.angle_gamma   90.00
#
_symmetry.space_group_name_H-M   'P 1'
#
loop_
_entity.id
_entity.type
_entity.pdbx_description
1 polymer ?
#
loop_
_entity_poly.entity_id
_entity_poly.type
_entity_poly.pdbx_seq_one_letter_code
_entity_poly.pdbx_strand_id
1 'polypeptide(L)'
;MLAMYVRMSSACRRTWNGFSVEGFKELRPFAALAVPSALMICLEFWAFEIVVLASGLLPNPQLETSVLSICLNTSILLFMIPLGLSYSVSTRVSNELGAGQHQAAKLAMRVVMCMALCSGFVLTLAMTLLRHVWGHMYSNDQEVVSYYAKMLPVLGISFFVDGLHASLSGVLTGCGKQKIGAAINLGAFYLAGIPMALLLGFVFHMKGMGLWLGMMCGSITKVLLFASVACFIDWNKEVSRVH
;
A
#
# COMPACT_ATOMS: atom_id res chain seq x y z
N MET A 1 -19.02 21.18 2.69
CA MET A 1 -18.04 21.45 3.77
C MET A 1 -16.90 22.35 3.30
N LEU A 2 -15.97 21.89 2.44
CA LEU A 2 -14.84 22.73 1.96
C LEU A 2 -15.25 24.01 1.23
N ALA A 3 -16.24 23.95 0.32
CA ALA A 3 -16.73 25.13 -0.39
C ALA A 3 -17.37 26.19 0.55
N MET A 4 -18.03 25.75 1.63
CA MET A 4 -18.56 26.66 2.64
C MET A 4 -17.43 27.25 3.49
N TYR A 5 -16.45 26.42 3.88
CA TYR A 5 -15.28 26.87 4.64
C TYR A 5 -14.47 27.94 3.89
N VAL A 6 -14.17 27.71 2.60
CA VAL A 6 -13.46 28.67 1.75
C VAL A 6 -14.24 29.97 1.58
N ARG A 7 -15.58 29.89 1.52
CA ARG A 7 -16.45 31.07 1.36
C ARG A 7 -16.65 31.87 2.65
N MET A 8 -16.62 31.22 3.81
CA MET A 8 -16.90 31.83 5.12
C MET A 8 -15.64 32.19 5.92
N SER A 9 -14.51 31.54 5.63
CA SER A 9 -13.26 31.77 6.35
C SER A 9 -12.57 33.05 5.86
N SER A 10 -12.21 33.92 6.82
CA SER A 10 -11.42 35.13 6.55
C SER A 10 -10.02 34.81 6.01
N ALA A 11 -9.50 33.59 6.24
CA ALA A 11 -8.18 33.16 5.79
C ALA A 11 -8.09 33.01 4.26
N CYS A 12 -9.17 32.56 3.60
CA CYS A 12 -9.19 32.38 2.15
C CYS A 12 -9.57 33.66 1.38
N ARG A 13 -10.01 34.71 2.08
CA ARG A 13 -10.53 35.94 1.46
C ARG A 13 -9.50 36.71 0.62
N ARG A 14 -8.21 36.47 0.85
CA ARG A 14 -7.07 37.11 0.16
C ARG A 14 -6.60 36.34 -1.09
N THR A 15 -6.91 35.05 -1.20
CA THR A 15 -6.44 34.15 -2.27
C THR A 15 -7.56 33.61 -3.14
N TRP A 16 -8.82 33.72 -2.69
CA TRP A 16 -9.99 33.25 -3.43
C TRP A 16 -10.55 34.34 -4.36
N ASN A 17 -10.35 34.15 -5.67
CA ASN A 17 -10.81 35.07 -6.72
C ASN A 17 -12.20 34.71 -7.29
N GLY A 18 -12.95 33.81 -6.65
CA GLY A 18 -14.23 33.30 -7.14
C GLY A 18 -14.12 31.97 -7.89
N PHE A 19 -15.26 31.45 -8.36
CA PHE A 19 -15.27 30.27 -9.24
C PHE A 19 -14.81 30.69 -10.63
N SER A 20 -13.64 30.21 -11.05
CA SER A 20 -13.14 30.37 -12.41
C SER A 20 -13.22 29.06 -13.20
N VAL A 21 -13.54 29.19 -14.49
CA VAL A 21 -13.50 28.08 -15.45
C VAL A 21 -12.05 27.62 -15.71
N GLU A 22 -11.04 28.43 -15.34
CA GLU A 22 -9.62 28.03 -15.40
C GLU A 22 -9.31 26.78 -14.59
N GLY A 23 -10.00 26.55 -13.47
CA GLY A 23 -9.84 25.31 -12.69
C GLY A 23 -10.24 24.05 -13.47
N PHE A 24 -11.06 24.19 -14.52
CA PHE A 24 -11.45 23.09 -15.38
C PHE A 24 -10.45 22.82 -16.52
N LYS A 25 -9.52 23.74 -16.81
CA LYS A 25 -8.52 23.57 -17.89
C LYS A 25 -7.54 22.43 -17.58
N GLU A 26 -7.17 22.27 -16.30
CA GLU A 26 -6.20 21.27 -15.83
C GLU A 26 -6.83 19.92 -15.42
N LEU A 27 -8.15 19.75 -15.59
CA LEU A 27 -8.84 18.51 -15.22
C LEU A 27 -8.33 17.28 -15.98
N ARG A 28 -7.98 17.43 -17.26
CA ARG A 28 -7.50 16.32 -18.09
C ARG A 28 -6.11 15.84 -17.64
N PRO A 29 -5.09 16.72 -17.51
CA PRO A 29 -3.80 16.34 -16.90
C PRO A 29 -3.93 15.78 -15.49
N PHE A 30 -4.79 16.38 -14.65
CA PHE A 30 -5.07 15.88 -13.31
C PHE A 30 -5.64 14.45 -13.35
N ALA A 31 -6.66 14.20 -14.16
CA ALA A 31 -7.27 12.87 -14.29
C ALA A 31 -6.26 11.83 -14.80
N ALA A 32 -5.35 12.21 -15.69
CA ALA A 32 -4.32 11.33 -16.23
C ALA A 32 -3.30 10.85 -15.17
N LEU A 33 -3.18 11.54 -14.04
CA LEU A 33 -2.37 11.14 -12.88
C LEU A 33 -3.24 10.53 -11.77
N ALA A 34 -4.40 11.11 -11.49
CA ALA A 34 -5.30 10.69 -10.42
C ALA A 34 -5.90 9.30 -10.67
N VAL A 35 -6.33 8.99 -11.90
CA VAL A 35 -6.92 7.68 -12.23
C VAL A 35 -5.92 6.55 -12.05
N PRO A 36 -4.68 6.60 -12.60
CA PRO A 36 -3.67 5.58 -12.31
C PRO A 36 -3.32 5.48 -10.83
N SER A 37 -3.28 6.60 -10.10
CA SER A 37 -3.00 6.61 -8.66
C SER A 37 -4.09 5.89 -7.87
N ALA A 38 -5.36 6.16 -8.20
CA ALA A 38 -6.51 5.51 -7.60
C ALA A 38 -6.50 4.00 -7.91
N LEU A 39 -6.26 3.61 -9.16
CA LEU A 39 -6.16 2.21 -9.56
C LEU A 39 -5.02 1.48 -8.82
N MET A 40 -3.88 2.13 -8.63
CA MET A 40 -2.74 1.55 -7.91
C MET A 40 -3.08 1.19 -6.45
N ILE A 41 -3.99 1.93 -5.81
CA ILE A 41 -4.47 1.62 -4.46
C ILE A 41 -5.65 0.63 -4.55
N CYS A 42 -6.71 0.96 -5.31
CA CYS A 42 -7.94 0.17 -5.35
C CYS A 42 -7.71 -1.28 -5.80
N LEU A 43 -6.88 -1.51 -6.81
CA LEU A 43 -6.59 -2.88 -7.29
C LEU A 43 -5.95 -3.75 -6.21
N GLU A 44 -5.13 -3.17 -5.33
CA GLU A 44 -4.52 -3.91 -4.23
C GLU A 44 -5.55 -4.27 -3.17
N PHE A 45 -6.34 -3.30 -2.70
CA PHE A 45 -7.39 -3.54 -1.70
C PHE A 45 -8.45 -4.52 -2.23
N TRP A 46 -8.88 -4.39 -3.49
CA TRP A 46 -9.83 -5.30 -4.08
C TRP A 46 -9.29 -6.73 -4.23
N ALA A 47 -7.98 -6.90 -4.49
CA ALA A 47 -7.39 -8.23 -4.53
C ALA A 47 -7.45 -8.92 -3.16
N PHE A 48 -7.18 -8.20 -2.07
CA PHE A 48 -7.35 -8.72 -0.71
C PHE A 48 -8.80 -9.06 -0.39
N GLU A 49 -9.76 -8.21 -0.76
CA GLU A 49 -11.19 -8.47 -0.58
C GLU A 49 -11.66 -9.71 -1.35
N ILE A 50 -11.21 -9.90 -2.60
CA ILE A 50 -11.51 -11.10 -3.39
C ILE A 50 -11.04 -12.36 -2.66
N VAL A 51 -9.84 -12.33 -2.07
CA VAL A 51 -9.28 -13.47 -1.35
C VAL A 51 -10.03 -13.75 -0.04
N VAL A 52 -10.49 -12.71 0.67
CA VAL A 52 -11.34 -12.91 1.86
C VAL A 52 -12.72 -13.42 1.49
N LEU A 53 -13.33 -12.95 0.40
CA LEU A 53 -14.56 -13.54 -0.12
C LEU A 53 -14.35 -15.01 -0.52
N ALA A 54 -13.22 -15.34 -1.13
CA ALA A 54 -12.88 -16.72 -1.46
C ALA A 54 -12.75 -17.61 -0.22
N SER A 55 -12.33 -17.07 0.94
CA SER A 55 -12.26 -17.84 2.18
C SER A 55 -13.61 -18.38 2.66
N GLY A 56 -14.72 -17.74 2.27
CA GLY A 56 -16.07 -18.24 2.51
C GLY A 56 -16.40 -19.54 1.76
N LEU A 57 -15.57 -19.95 0.81
CA LEU A 57 -15.68 -21.23 0.08
C LEU A 57 -14.81 -22.34 0.69
N LEU A 58 -14.01 -22.04 1.72
CA LEU A 58 -13.17 -23.03 2.40
C LEU A 58 -13.97 -23.91 3.38
N PRO A 59 -13.45 -25.11 3.73
CA PRO A 59 -14.01 -25.90 4.81
C PRO A 59 -13.96 -25.14 6.14
N ASN A 60 -15.08 -25.10 6.86
CA ASN A 60 -15.31 -24.25 8.04
C ASN A 60 -15.26 -22.72 7.72
N PRO A 61 -16.20 -22.23 6.88
CA PRO A 61 -16.14 -20.86 6.37
C PRO A 61 -16.29 -19.81 7.46
N GLN A 62 -16.99 -20.11 8.57
CA GLN A 62 -17.14 -19.18 9.69
C GLN A 62 -15.78 -18.90 10.37
N LEU A 63 -14.99 -19.95 10.63
CA LEU A 63 -13.67 -19.82 11.24
C LEU A 63 -12.69 -19.10 10.29
N GLU A 64 -12.57 -19.59 9.05
CA GLU A 64 -11.62 -19.06 8.06
C GLU A 64 -11.90 -17.59 7.75
N THR A 65 -13.16 -17.23 7.49
CA THR A 65 -13.56 -15.85 7.18
C THR A 65 -13.33 -14.94 8.38
N SER A 66 -13.64 -15.39 9.60
CA SER A 66 -13.44 -14.57 10.81
C SER A 66 -11.96 -14.27 11.05
N VAL A 67 -11.10 -15.29 10.97
CA VAL A 67 -9.64 -15.12 11.16
C VAL A 67 -9.07 -14.21 10.08
N LEU A 68 -9.41 -14.43 8.81
CA LEU A 68 -8.93 -13.58 7.71
C LEU A 68 -9.43 -12.14 7.79
N SER A 69 -10.65 -11.92 8.25
CA SER A 69 -11.19 -10.58 8.48
C SER A 69 -10.42 -9.84 9.58
N ILE A 70 -10.07 -10.53 10.68
CA ILE A 70 -9.22 -9.97 11.75
C ILE A 70 -7.81 -9.67 11.23
N CYS A 71 -7.24 -10.57 10.42
CA CYS A 71 -5.96 -10.36 9.73
C CYS A 71 -6.01 -9.10 8.86
N LEU A 72 -7.01 -8.93 8.00
CA LEU A 72 -7.19 -7.73 7.18
C LEU A 72 -7.32 -6.46 8.01
N ASN A 73 -8.13 -6.49 9.07
CA ASN A 73 -8.32 -5.31 9.92
C ASN A 73 -7.01 -4.86 10.58
N THR A 74 -6.26 -5.81 11.12
CA THR A 74 -4.93 -5.55 11.69
C THR A 74 -3.96 -5.05 10.61
N SER A 75 -4.06 -5.59 9.39
CA SER A 75 -3.25 -5.16 8.25
C SER A 75 -3.52 -3.70 7.88
N ILE A 76 -4.78 -3.29 7.77
CA ILE A 76 -5.16 -1.91 7.46
C ILE A 76 -4.65 -0.96 8.55
N LEU A 77 -4.79 -1.34 9.83
CA LEU A 77 -4.31 -0.53 10.95
C LEU A 77 -2.80 -0.29 10.89
N LEU A 78 -2.02 -1.34 10.63
CA LEU A 78 -0.56 -1.25 10.61
C LEU A 78 -0.04 -0.64 9.30
N PHE A 79 -0.75 -0.81 8.19
CA PHE A 79 -0.41 -0.23 6.89
C PHE A 79 -0.45 1.30 6.87
N MET A 80 -1.13 1.94 7.83
CA MET A 80 -1.12 3.41 7.97
C MET A 80 0.29 3.98 8.16
N ILE A 81 1.20 3.24 8.79
CA ILE A 81 2.59 3.66 8.98
C ILE A 81 3.35 3.69 7.63
N PRO A 82 3.44 2.58 6.87
CA PRO A 82 3.93 2.58 5.48
C PRO A 82 3.30 3.62 4.58
N LEU A 83 1.98 3.80 4.68
CA LEU A 83 1.26 4.76 3.86
C LEU A 83 1.70 6.21 4.16
N GLY A 84 1.90 6.54 5.44
CA GLY A 84 2.48 7.82 5.84
C GLY A 84 3.88 8.05 5.29
N LEU A 85 4.74 7.02 5.29
CA LEU A 85 6.06 7.08 4.67
C LEU A 85 5.97 7.30 3.16
N SER A 86 5.05 6.60 2.49
CA SER A 86 4.79 6.70 1.06
C SER A 86 4.41 8.12 0.63
N TYR A 87 3.45 8.75 1.33
CA TYR A 87 3.06 10.14 1.04
C TYR A 87 4.17 11.14 1.36
N SER A 88 4.92 10.91 2.44
CA SER A 88 6.04 11.76 2.83
C SER A 88 7.14 11.77 1.78
N VAL A 89 7.56 10.59 1.29
CA VAL A 89 8.58 10.52 0.25
C VAL A 89 8.06 10.99 -1.10
N SER A 90 6.80 10.72 -1.45
CA SER A 90 6.19 11.22 -2.69
C SER A 90 6.27 12.75 -2.75
N THR A 91 5.92 13.42 -1.65
CA THR A 91 5.99 14.89 -1.55
C THR A 91 7.44 15.37 -1.66
N ARG A 92 8.37 14.75 -0.92
CA ARG A 92 9.78 15.13 -0.93
C ARG A 92 10.42 14.96 -2.31
N VAL A 93 10.29 13.79 -2.92
CA VAL A 93 10.83 13.51 -4.26
C VAL A 93 10.23 14.46 -5.29
N SER A 94 8.93 14.72 -5.26
CA SER A 94 8.29 15.68 -6.19
C SER A 94 8.91 17.07 -6.08
N ASN A 95 9.10 17.56 -4.84
CA ASN A 95 9.67 18.89 -4.59
C ASN A 95 11.13 18.98 -5.02
N GLU A 96 11.96 17.98 -4.69
CA GLU A 96 13.38 17.98 -5.08
C GLU A 96 13.55 17.88 -6.60
N LEU A 97 12.72 17.10 -7.29
CA LEU A 97 12.70 17.05 -8.75
C LEU A 97 12.27 18.38 -9.35
N GLY A 98 11.24 19.02 -8.81
CA GLY A 98 10.79 20.35 -9.21
C GLY A 98 11.83 21.45 -8.96
N ALA A 99 12.70 21.28 -7.96
CA ALA A 99 13.82 22.19 -7.68
C ALA A 99 15.09 21.89 -8.51
N GLY A 100 15.05 20.87 -9.37
CA GLY A 100 16.21 20.43 -10.16
C GLY A 100 17.29 19.68 -9.36
N GLN A 101 16.98 19.27 -8.12
CA GLN A 101 17.92 18.67 -7.17
C GLN A 101 17.88 17.13 -7.23
N HIS A 102 18.44 16.55 -8.29
CA HIS A 102 18.43 15.09 -8.50
C HIS A 102 19.10 14.29 -7.35
N GLN A 103 20.19 14.80 -6.75
CA GLN A 103 20.86 14.12 -5.63
C GLN A 103 20.00 14.09 -4.36
N ALA A 104 19.27 15.18 -4.08
CA ALA A 104 18.38 15.26 -2.93
C ALA A 104 17.19 14.31 -3.10
N ALA A 105 16.62 14.21 -4.30
CA ALA A 105 15.57 13.24 -4.61
C ALA A 105 16.03 11.78 -4.40
N LYS A 106 17.25 11.44 -4.84
CA LYS A 106 17.86 10.12 -4.61
C LYS A 106 18.14 9.86 -3.12
N LEU A 107 18.57 10.88 -2.37
CA LEU A 107 18.76 10.77 -0.93
C LEU A 107 17.42 10.52 -0.22
N ALA A 108 16.35 11.23 -0.59
CA ALA A 108 15.02 11.04 -0.02
C ALA A 108 14.51 9.60 -0.21
N MET A 109 14.73 9.00 -1.40
CA MET A 109 14.46 7.58 -1.64
C MET A 109 15.24 6.68 -0.66
N ARG A 110 16.56 6.89 -0.50
CA ARG A 110 17.37 6.06 0.41
C ARG A 110 16.92 6.16 1.87
N VAL A 111 16.62 7.38 2.32
CA VAL A 111 16.17 7.64 3.70
C VAL A 111 14.84 6.94 3.97
N VAL A 112 13.85 7.06 3.07
CA VAL A 112 12.56 6.38 3.29
C VAL A 112 12.71 4.87 3.30
N MET A 113 13.60 4.30 2.48
CA MET A 113 13.84 2.85 2.47
C MET A 113 14.45 2.38 3.79
N CYS A 114 15.40 3.14 4.35
CA CYS A 114 15.92 2.85 5.70
C CYS A 114 14.81 2.93 6.76
N MET A 115 13.94 3.95 6.70
CA MET A 115 12.81 4.08 7.62
C MET A 115 11.81 2.93 7.48
N ALA A 116 11.53 2.48 6.25
CA ALA A 116 10.66 1.34 5.98
C ALA A 116 11.23 0.04 6.53
N LEU A 117 12.54 -0.20 6.38
CA LEU A 117 13.23 -1.36 6.95
C LEU A 117 13.17 -1.34 8.49
N CYS A 118 13.50 -0.21 9.11
CA CYS A 118 13.48 -0.07 10.58
C CYS A 118 12.05 -0.23 11.14
N SER A 119 11.08 0.47 10.56
CA SER A 119 9.68 0.39 11.01
C SER A 119 9.09 -1.00 10.76
N GLY A 120 9.34 -1.62 9.61
CA GLY A 120 8.92 -2.98 9.31
C GLY A 120 9.50 -3.99 10.31
N PHE A 121 10.78 -3.87 10.68
CA PHE A 121 11.41 -4.75 11.66
C PHE A 121 10.74 -4.62 13.04
N VAL A 122 10.54 -3.38 13.51
CA VAL A 122 9.84 -3.11 14.78
C VAL A 122 8.41 -3.67 14.76
N LEU A 123 7.68 -3.48 13.66
CA LEU A 123 6.32 -4.00 13.50
C LEU A 123 6.28 -5.53 13.51
N THR A 124 7.19 -6.18 12.80
CA THR A 124 7.29 -7.65 12.75
C THR A 124 7.60 -8.21 14.14
N LEU A 125 8.53 -7.59 14.86
CA LEU A 125 8.90 -7.99 16.21
C LEU A 125 7.72 -7.80 17.18
N ALA A 126 7.07 -6.63 17.15
CA ALA A 126 5.91 -6.34 17.98
C ALA A 126 4.77 -7.34 17.74
N MET A 127 4.45 -7.63 16.47
CA MET A 127 3.43 -8.62 16.11
C MET A 127 3.78 -10.02 16.57
N THR A 128 5.05 -10.41 16.47
CA THR A 128 5.49 -11.74 16.93
C THR A 128 5.39 -11.85 18.46
N LEU A 129 5.76 -10.81 19.20
CA LEU A 129 5.70 -10.80 20.67
C LEU A 129 4.27 -10.72 21.20
N LEU A 130 3.39 -9.97 20.54
CA LEU A 130 2.00 -9.75 20.96
C LEU A 130 1.02 -10.83 20.47
N ARG A 131 1.50 -11.87 19.78
CA ARG A 131 0.67 -12.90 19.12
C ARG A 131 -0.36 -13.59 20.00
N HIS A 132 -0.07 -13.76 21.29
CA HIS A 132 -0.98 -14.43 22.22
C HIS A 132 -2.01 -13.49 22.86
N VAL A 133 -1.83 -12.16 22.73
CA VAL A 133 -2.70 -11.17 23.36
C VAL A 133 -3.59 -10.47 22.32
N TRP A 134 -3.06 -10.22 21.12
CA TRP A 134 -3.73 -9.39 20.12
C TRP A 134 -5.08 -9.95 19.67
N GLY A 135 -5.19 -11.27 19.51
CA GLY A 135 -6.43 -11.93 19.07
C GLY A 135 -7.61 -11.73 20.03
N HIS A 136 -7.33 -11.60 21.33
CA HIS A 136 -8.36 -11.39 22.35
C HIS A 136 -9.05 -10.02 22.25
N MET A 137 -8.49 -9.05 21.51
CA MET A 137 -9.17 -7.78 21.24
C MET A 137 -10.32 -7.93 20.24
N TYR A 138 -10.32 -9.00 19.45
CA TYR A 138 -11.29 -9.21 18.37
C TYR A 138 -12.30 -10.32 18.66
N SER A 139 -11.91 -11.38 19.37
CA SER A 139 -12.78 -12.52 19.63
C SER A 139 -12.53 -13.15 21.01
N ASN A 140 -13.62 -13.66 21.60
CA ASN A 140 -13.58 -14.49 22.80
C ASN A 140 -13.49 -15.99 22.46
N ASP A 141 -13.65 -16.37 21.20
CA ASP A 141 -13.52 -17.75 20.73
C ASP A 141 -12.04 -18.16 20.69
N GLN A 142 -11.69 -19.16 21.50
CA GLN A 142 -10.32 -19.65 21.63
C GLN A 142 -9.80 -20.30 20.34
N GLU A 143 -10.67 -20.89 19.52
CA GLU A 143 -10.27 -21.46 18.24
C GLU A 143 -9.81 -20.35 17.28
N VAL A 144 -10.58 -19.26 17.18
CA VAL A 144 -10.24 -18.06 16.39
C VAL A 144 -8.94 -17.43 16.89
N VAL A 145 -8.81 -17.22 18.22
CA VAL A 145 -7.63 -16.57 18.81
C VAL A 145 -6.38 -17.42 18.60
N SER A 146 -6.46 -18.73 18.80
CA SER A 146 -5.31 -19.63 18.64
C SER A 146 -4.87 -19.75 17.18
N TYR A 147 -5.81 -19.72 16.23
CA TYR A 147 -5.48 -19.70 14.81
C TYR A 147 -4.85 -18.36 14.41
N TYR A 148 -5.46 -17.24 14.82
CA TYR A 148 -4.91 -15.90 14.57
C TYR A 148 -3.50 -15.73 15.15
N ALA A 149 -3.24 -16.25 16.35
CA ALA A 149 -1.90 -16.22 16.97
C ALA A 149 -0.83 -16.95 16.14
N LYS A 150 -1.20 -17.98 15.37
CA LYS A 150 -0.30 -18.68 14.43
C LYS A 150 -0.08 -17.86 13.15
N MET A 151 -1.09 -17.11 12.71
CA MET A 151 -1.00 -16.22 11.54
C MET A 151 -0.16 -14.97 11.82
N LEU A 152 -0.15 -14.46 13.05
CA LEU A 152 0.41 -13.15 13.36
C LEU A 152 1.90 -12.95 12.99
N PRO A 153 2.81 -13.93 13.17
CA PRO A 153 4.18 -13.80 12.68
C PRO A 153 4.27 -13.69 11.15
N VAL A 154 3.42 -14.41 10.42
CA VAL A 154 3.33 -14.31 8.94
C VAL A 154 2.82 -12.93 8.54
N LEU A 155 1.83 -12.40 9.27
CA LEU A 155 1.36 -11.02 9.11
C LEU A 155 2.46 -10.00 9.41
N GLY A 156 3.29 -10.21 10.43
CA GLY A 156 4.44 -9.35 10.69
C GLY A 156 5.36 -9.23 9.47
N ILE A 157 5.71 -10.36 8.86
CA ILE A 157 6.52 -10.40 7.64
C ILE A 157 5.78 -9.74 6.47
N SER A 158 4.47 -9.95 6.35
CA SER A 158 3.62 -9.25 5.37
C SER A 158 3.80 -7.75 5.46
N PHE A 159 3.67 -7.19 6.66
CA PHE A 159 3.74 -5.75 6.88
C PHE A 159 5.13 -5.19 6.61
N PHE A 160 6.17 -5.99 6.86
CA PHE A 160 7.52 -5.63 6.44
C PHE A 160 7.61 -5.47 4.92
N VAL A 161 7.13 -6.45 4.16
CA VAL A 161 7.11 -6.42 2.69
C VAL A 161 6.23 -5.27 2.19
N ASP A 162 5.08 -5.05 2.84
CA ASP A 162 4.15 -3.98 2.50
C ASP A 162 4.74 -2.59 2.73
N GLY A 163 5.53 -2.44 3.81
CA GLY A 163 6.36 -1.27 4.06
C GLY A 163 7.27 -0.93 2.89
N LEU A 164 7.96 -1.93 2.35
CA LEU A 164 8.93 -1.75 1.26
C LEU A 164 8.27 -1.31 -0.04
N HIS A 165 7.22 -2.03 -0.51
CA HIS A 165 6.58 -1.64 -1.78
C HIS A 165 5.78 -0.34 -1.63
N ALA A 166 5.19 -0.04 -0.48
CA ALA A 166 4.51 1.23 -0.24
C ALA A 166 5.47 2.43 -0.33
N SER A 167 6.66 2.33 0.29
CA SER A 167 7.69 3.36 0.19
C SER A 167 8.19 3.55 -1.23
N LEU A 168 8.46 2.46 -1.97
CA LEU A 168 8.85 2.55 -3.38
C LEU A 168 7.73 3.12 -4.26
N SER A 169 6.48 2.74 -3.99
CA SER A 169 5.30 3.29 -4.66
C SER A 169 5.19 4.80 -4.47
N GLY A 170 5.50 5.30 -3.27
CA GLY A 170 5.56 6.73 -2.97
C GLY A 170 6.62 7.44 -3.80
N VAL A 171 7.80 6.82 -3.96
CA VAL A 171 8.87 7.39 -4.79
C VAL A 171 8.46 7.45 -6.27
N LEU A 172 7.88 6.37 -6.82
CA LEU A 172 7.37 6.35 -8.20
C LEU A 172 6.27 7.39 -8.41
N THR A 173 5.40 7.58 -7.42
CA THR A 173 4.35 8.62 -7.44
C THR A 173 4.96 10.01 -7.45
N GLY A 174 6.01 10.23 -6.65
CA GLY A 174 6.76 11.49 -6.64
C GLY A 174 7.47 11.79 -7.96
N CYS A 175 7.87 10.76 -8.72
CA CYS A 175 8.41 10.90 -10.07
C CYS A 175 7.33 10.99 -11.17
N GLY A 176 6.05 10.98 -10.84
CA GLY A 176 4.96 11.00 -11.84
C GLY A 176 4.89 9.72 -12.70
N LYS A 177 5.28 8.56 -12.13
CA LYS A 177 5.29 7.25 -12.79
C LYS A 177 4.13 6.33 -12.36
N GLN A 178 2.98 6.89 -11.99
CA GLN A 178 1.84 6.14 -11.45
C GLN A 178 1.26 5.11 -12.45
N LYS A 179 1.38 5.35 -13.77
CA LYS A 179 0.96 4.38 -14.79
C LYS A 179 1.74 3.07 -14.73
N ILE A 180 3.06 3.18 -14.52
CA ILE A 180 3.94 2.01 -14.31
C ILE A 180 3.56 1.33 -12.99
N GLY A 181 3.33 2.15 -11.95
CA GLY A 181 2.81 1.73 -10.66
C GLY A 181 1.57 0.83 -10.76
N ALA A 182 0.54 1.33 -11.44
CA ALA A 182 -0.72 0.62 -11.65
C ALA A 182 -0.55 -0.68 -12.47
N ALA A 183 0.28 -0.68 -13.52
CA ALA A 183 0.55 -1.87 -14.32
C ALA A 183 1.25 -2.98 -13.51
N ILE A 184 2.24 -2.60 -12.70
CA ILE A 184 2.92 -3.52 -11.78
C ILE A 184 1.95 -4.07 -10.75
N ASN A 185 1.10 -3.22 -10.17
CA ASN A 185 0.12 -3.64 -9.16
C ASN A 185 -0.87 -4.66 -9.73
N LEU A 186 -1.39 -4.42 -10.94
CA LEU A 186 -2.26 -5.35 -11.65
C LEU A 186 -1.56 -6.69 -11.87
N GLY A 187 -0.34 -6.69 -12.41
CA GLY A 187 0.41 -7.93 -12.66
C GLY A 187 0.72 -8.69 -11.37
N ALA A 188 1.22 -7.99 -10.35
CA ALA A 188 1.65 -8.61 -9.09
C ALA A 188 0.47 -9.25 -8.34
N PHE A 189 -0.67 -8.58 -8.20
CA PHE A 189 -1.79 -9.16 -7.46
C PHE A 189 -2.71 -10.03 -8.30
N TYR A 190 -3.04 -9.66 -9.54
CA TYR A 190 -4.02 -10.41 -10.33
C TYR A 190 -3.42 -11.56 -11.12
N LEU A 191 -2.15 -11.49 -11.52
CA LEU A 191 -1.49 -12.56 -12.28
C LEU A 191 -0.61 -13.47 -11.42
N ALA A 192 -0.12 -12.98 -10.27
CA ALA A 192 0.68 -13.79 -9.35
C ALA A 192 -0.01 -14.03 -8.01
N GLY A 193 -0.42 -12.97 -7.31
CA GLY A 193 -0.98 -13.05 -5.94
C GLY A 193 -2.24 -13.90 -5.82
N ILE A 194 -3.31 -13.53 -6.53
CA ILE A 194 -4.61 -14.23 -6.50
C ILE A 194 -4.45 -15.69 -6.99
N PRO A 195 -3.82 -15.98 -8.15
CA PRO A 195 -3.62 -17.37 -8.57
C PRO A 195 -2.86 -18.20 -7.54
N MET A 196 -1.81 -17.64 -6.94
CA MET A 196 -1.04 -18.33 -5.88
C MET A 196 -1.86 -18.51 -4.61
N ALA A 197 -2.70 -17.54 -4.24
CA ALA A 197 -3.59 -17.63 -3.08
C ALA A 197 -4.59 -18.76 -3.28
N LEU A 198 -5.24 -18.82 -4.43
CA LEU A 198 -6.19 -19.89 -4.76
C LEU A 198 -5.49 -21.26 -4.80
N LEU A 199 -4.29 -21.33 -5.38
CA LEU A 199 -3.50 -22.57 -5.43
C LEU A 199 -3.14 -23.08 -4.01
N LEU A 200 -2.56 -22.22 -3.18
CA LEU A 200 -2.14 -22.59 -1.82
C LEU A 200 -3.35 -22.87 -0.91
N GLY A 201 -4.38 -22.04 -0.98
CA GLY A 201 -5.58 -22.17 -0.15
C GLY A 201 -6.41 -23.41 -0.47
N PHE A 202 -6.71 -23.63 -1.75
CA PHE A 202 -7.64 -24.68 -2.19
C PHE A 202 -6.95 -25.96 -2.64
N VAL A 203 -5.88 -25.88 -3.44
CA VAL A 203 -5.25 -27.09 -4.03
C VAL A 203 -4.29 -27.74 -3.05
N PHE A 204 -3.44 -26.96 -2.38
CA PHE A 204 -2.54 -27.48 -1.34
C PHE A 204 -3.18 -27.55 0.05
N HIS A 205 -4.48 -27.23 0.16
CA HIS A 205 -5.27 -27.35 1.38
C HIS A 205 -4.70 -26.58 2.58
N MET A 206 -3.97 -25.47 2.35
CA MET A 206 -3.45 -24.61 3.40
C MET A 206 -4.49 -23.59 3.92
N LYS A 207 -5.72 -23.64 3.41
CA LYS A 207 -6.87 -22.83 3.85
C LYS A 207 -6.54 -21.32 3.91
N GLY A 208 -7.00 -20.60 4.93
CA GLY A 208 -6.78 -19.16 5.05
C GLY A 208 -5.31 -18.75 5.16
N MET A 209 -4.45 -19.63 5.68
CA MET A 209 -3.00 -19.40 5.68
C MET A 209 -2.43 -19.44 4.26
N GLY A 210 -2.87 -20.38 3.43
CA GLY A 210 -2.52 -20.46 2.01
C GLY A 210 -2.98 -19.23 1.23
N LEU A 211 -4.21 -18.81 1.47
CA LEU A 211 -4.78 -17.59 0.88
C LEU A 211 -3.90 -16.37 1.17
N TRP A 212 -3.49 -16.19 2.44
CA TRP A 212 -2.63 -15.08 2.83
C TRP A 212 -1.22 -15.19 2.23
N LEU A 213 -0.61 -16.37 2.26
CA LEU A 213 0.72 -16.61 1.69
C LEU A 213 0.75 -16.36 0.18
N GLY A 214 -0.32 -16.66 -0.55
CA GLY A 214 -0.39 -16.33 -1.96
C GLY A 214 -0.42 -14.83 -2.22
N MET A 215 -1.17 -14.07 -1.40
CA MET A 215 -1.13 -12.61 -1.45
C MET A 215 0.27 -12.08 -1.13
N MET A 216 1.01 -12.74 -0.24
CA MET A 216 2.42 -12.41 0.04
C MET A 216 3.32 -12.60 -1.16
N CYS A 217 3.13 -13.65 -1.96
CA CYS A 217 3.84 -13.80 -3.23
C CYS A 217 3.57 -12.61 -4.17
N GLY A 218 2.33 -12.10 -4.19
CA GLY A 218 1.98 -10.86 -4.90
C GLY A 218 2.75 -9.65 -4.38
N SER A 219 2.73 -9.40 -3.07
CA SER A 219 3.47 -8.28 -2.45
C SER A 219 4.98 -8.37 -2.70
N ILE A 220 5.59 -9.56 -2.61
CA ILE A 220 7.02 -9.76 -2.92
C ILE A 220 7.31 -9.46 -4.39
N THR A 221 6.46 -9.95 -5.31
CA THR A 221 6.59 -9.65 -6.75
C THR A 221 6.52 -8.15 -7.00
N LYS A 222 5.60 -7.45 -6.33
CA LYS A 222 5.47 -5.99 -6.40
C LYS A 222 6.71 -5.27 -5.88
N VAL A 223 7.28 -5.69 -4.74
CA VAL A 223 8.55 -5.16 -4.21
C VAL A 223 9.67 -5.31 -5.24
N LEU A 224 9.85 -6.49 -5.82
CA LEU A 224 10.92 -6.75 -6.79
C LEU A 224 10.79 -5.88 -8.04
N LEU A 225 9.56 -5.75 -8.57
CA LEU A 225 9.29 -4.94 -9.75
C LEU A 225 9.49 -3.44 -9.46
N PHE A 226 8.99 -2.94 -8.33
CA PHE A 226 9.22 -1.55 -7.91
C PHE A 226 10.68 -1.25 -7.61
N ALA A 227 11.39 -2.14 -6.95
CA ALA A 227 12.81 -1.99 -6.67
C ALA A 227 13.60 -1.95 -7.98
N SER A 228 13.27 -2.82 -8.94
CA SER A 228 13.87 -2.81 -10.27
C SER A 228 13.66 -1.47 -10.96
N VAL A 229 12.41 -0.98 -11.03
CA VAL A 229 12.10 0.33 -11.62
C VAL A 229 12.88 1.44 -10.89
N ALA A 230 12.89 1.45 -9.56
CA ALA A 230 13.57 2.44 -8.73
C ALA A 230 15.09 2.47 -8.96
N CYS A 231 15.73 1.30 -9.08
CA CYS A 231 17.17 1.18 -9.37
C CYS A 231 17.54 1.72 -10.75
N PHE A 232 16.64 1.60 -11.74
CA PHE A 232 16.85 2.08 -13.10
C PHE A 232 16.32 3.50 -13.35
N ILE A 233 15.92 4.24 -12.31
CA ILE A 233 15.55 5.66 -12.46
C ILE A 233 16.80 6.47 -12.80
N ASP A 234 16.80 7.05 -14.00
CA ASP A 234 17.74 8.11 -14.36
C ASP A 234 17.24 9.44 -13.77
N TRP A 235 17.77 9.78 -12.59
CA TRP A 235 17.40 10.98 -11.86
C TRP A 235 17.70 12.28 -12.61
N ASN A 236 18.70 12.30 -13.51
CA ASN A 236 18.99 13.48 -14.32
C ASN A 236 17.90 13.67 -15.38
N LYS A 237 17.46 12.57 -16.00
CA LYS A 237 16.36 12.57 -16.96
C LYS A 237 15.01 12.90 -16.34
N GLU A 238 14.77 12.51 -15.08
CA GLU A 238 13.54 12.88 -14.39
C GLU A 238 13.49 14.38 -14.08
N VAL A 239 14.61 15.00 -13.71
CA VAL A 239 14.68 16.47 -13.52
C VAL A 239 14.38 17.21 -14.82
N SER A 240 14.95 16.78 -15.95
CA SER A 240 14.74 17.41 -17.25
C SER A 240 13.35 17.19 -17.84
N ARG A 241 12.56 16.25 -17.31
CA ARG A 241 11.16 16.05 -17.70
C ARG A 241 10.21 17.05 -17.04
N VAL A 242 10.60 17.59 -15.88
CA VAL A 242 9.79 18.53 -15.10
C VAL A 242 9.97 19.98 -15.58
N HIS A 243 11.09 20.28 -16.23
CA HIS A 243 11.44 21.59 -16.80
C HIS A 243 11.25 21.60 -18.32
#